data_AF-X0IPU3-F1
#
_entry.id   AF-X0IPU3-F1
#
_cell.length_a   1.000
_cell.length_b   1.000
_cell.length_c   1.000
_cell.angle_alpha   90.00
_cell.angle_beta   90.00
_cell.angle_gamma   90.00
#
_symmetry.space_group_name_H-M   'P 1'
#
loop_
_entity.id
_entity.type
_entity.pdbx_description
1 polymer ?
#
loop_
_entity_poly.entity_id
_entity_poly.type
_entity_poly.pdbx_seq_one_letter_code
_entity_poly.pdbx_strand_id
1 'polypeptide(L)'
;MPSPGFHQVASLETLPPEVLLPIVTNLPGLDTLWNLMKASPHVWRLFNGHTITIVDGILSGPNAILAPGIANAVRALILIRSKACPFRNLYDLQIRFLRSLFPQSPWGGSGRNPDPIILNRESLSNAAPPVAVMRSVVASASQISALAQAFLTSCLERVRDPGFRPLHPVNPDDHYTYLFWPDPDGKRIRAWDQVFKGEPAKVVDAGQPTWLEEMRAVRALWIIQLIGEMHRQKNSLHWPIEDVEKLSLMNPADFASEVEGNRAVPSEEVSSLMDYLETLEGLRQYEHYRLRRPASCSGWITALPNCSPKFIKARHYRKDGTSFMRGEQTLDHRWGRTKENLELDAPGMSLFKFLNKPRYRPRGGASPIEGVKFNSFRPLGFAFWEMWRMYLLGVHSPIGDHWLMNDTKYFYAWESVLPPDEVAGIKAGLRHKFQKELEERRQEARPRNQE
;
A
#
# COMPACT_ATOMS: atom_id res chain seq x y z
N MET A 1 -50.91 -44.07 0.49
CA MET A 1 -50.53 -42.64 0.53
C MET A 1 -49.08 -42.57 0.98
N PRO A 2 -48.14 -42.07 0.16
CA PRO A 2 -46.76 -41.94 0.57
C PRO A 2 -46.60 -40.73 1.50
N SER A 3 -45.88 -40.93 2.60
CA SER A 3 -45.58 -39.89 3.60
C SER A 3 -44.89 -38.68 2.95
N PRO A 4 -45.24 -37.44 3.34
CA PRO A 4 -44.53 -36.27 2.84
C PRO A 4 -43.11 -36.31 3.39
N GLY A 5 -42.14 -36.55 2.50
CA GLY A 5 -40.73 -36.40 2.83
C GLY A 5 -40.48 -34.96 3.22
N PHE A 6 -40.23 -34.71 4.50
CA PHE A 6 -39.71 -33.44 4.96
C PHE A 6 -38.32 -33.28 4.33
N HIS A 7 -38.25 -32.52 3.23
CA HIS A 7 -36.98 -31.96 2.77
C HIS A 7 -36.49 -31.02 3.87
N GLN A 8 -35.69 -31.54 4.78
CA GLN A 8 -34.98 -30.75 5.77
C GLN A 8 -34.10 -29.77 4.98
N VAL A 9 -34.45 -28.49 5.03
CA VAL A 9 -33.71 -27.44 4.36
C VAL A 9 -32.27 -27.51 4.86
N ALA A 10 -31.33 -27.72 3.94
CA ALA A 10 -29.91 -27.82 4.28
C ALA A 10 -29.50 -26.54 5.02
N SER A 11 -29.15 -26.69 6.30
CA SER A 11 -28.74 -25.60 7.18
C SER A 11 -27.36 -25.89 7.74
N LEU A 12 -26.53 -24.85 7.85
CA LEU A 12 -25.23 -24.94 8.53
C LEU A 12 -25.38 -25.42 9.97
N GLU A 13 -26.50 -25.12 10.63
CA GLU A 13 -26.80 -25.55 12.00
C GLU A 13 -27.00 -27.08 12.13
N THR A 14 -27.32 -27.75 11.03
CA THR A 14 -27.57 -29.21 11.00
C THR A 14 -26.35 -30.02 10.53
N LEU A 15 -25.30 -29.36 10.04
CA LEU A 15 -24.11 -30.05 9.55
C LEU A 15 -23.29 -30.63 10.72
N PRO A 16 -22.78 -31.86 10.60
CA PRO A 16 -21.88 -32.43 11.59
C PRO A 16 -20.54 -31.66 11.61
N PRO A 17 -19.87 -31.54 12.78
CA PRO A 17 -18.60 -30.81 12.92
C PRO A 17 -17.52 -31.25 11.92
N GLU A 18 -17.48 -32.52 11.56
CA GLU A 18 -16.51 -33.13 10.64
C GLU A 18 -16.67 -32.60 9.21
N VAL A 19 -17.88 -32.20 8.82
CA VAL A 19 -18.17 -31.57 7.52
C VAL A 19 -18.01 -30.05 7.61
N LEU A 20 -18.44 -29.47 8.74
CA LEU A 20 -18.38 -28.02 8.94
C LEU A 20 -16.94 -27.50 9.08
N LEU A 21 -16.04 -28.27 9.71
CA LEU A 21 -14.65 -27.87 9.92
C LEU A 21 -13.89 -27.65 8.60
N PRO A 22 -13.89 -28.58 7.62
CA PRO A 22 -13.33 -28.33 6.30
C PRO A 22 -13.92 -27.11 5.60
N ILE A 23 -15.24 -26.89 5.68
CA ILE A 23 -15.90 -25.74 5.06
C ILE A 23 -15.38 -24.44 5.66
N VAL A 24 -15.39 -24.33 6.99
CA VAL A 24 -14.97 -23.13 7.73
C VAL A 24 -13.47 -22.87 7.56
N THR A 25 -12.65 -23.93 7.48
CA THR A 25 -11.19 -23.81 7.30
C THR A 25 -10.81 -23.36 5.88
N ASN A 26 -11.69 -23.58 4.90
CA ASN A 26 -11.48 -23.18 3.50
C ASN A 26 -12.12 -21.83 3.14
N LEU A 27 -12.60 -21.07 4.13
CA LEU A 27 -13.11 -19.72 3.91
C LEU A 27 -12.01 -18.80 3.35
N PRO A 28 -12.38 -17.80 2.54
CA PRO A 28 -11.41 -16.96 1.85
C PRO A 28 -10.69 -15.94 2.76
N GLY A 29 -11.32 -15.56 3.88
CA GLY A 29 -10.80 -14.53 4.78
C GLY A 29 -11.39 -14.61 6.19
N LEU A 30 -10.70 -13.99 7.15
CA LEU A 30 -11.10 -13.96 8.55
C LEU A 30 -12.30 -13.02 8.81
N ASP A 31 -12.49 -12.02 7.95
CA ASP A 31 -13.67 -11.17 7.90
C ASP A 31 -14.94 -11.99 7.58
N THR A 32 -14.85 -12.91 6.61
CA THR A 32 -15.94 -13.82 6.26
C THR A 32 -16.22 -14.79 7.39
N LEU A 33 -15.17 -15.32 8.04
CA LEU A 33 -15.30 -16.14 9.25
C LEU A 33 -16.06 -15.39 10.36
N TRP A 34 -15.73 -14.11 10.61
CA TRP A 34 -16.42 -13.33 11.63
C TRP A 34 -17.92 -13.19 11.36
N ASN A 35 -18.29 -12.88 10.11
CA ASN A 35 -19.68 -12.77 9.71
C ASN A 35 -20.41 -14.11 9.86
N LEU A 36 -19.77 -15.21 9.47
CA LEU A 36 -20.33 -16.55 9.59
C LEU A 36 -20.52 -16.97 11.06
N MET A 37 -19.51 -16.70 11.90
CA MET A 37 -19.59 -16.93 13.34
C MET A 37 -20.75 -16.15 13.98
N LYS A 38 -20.98 -14.90 13.56
CA LYS A 38 -22.10 -14.10 14.04
C LYS A 38 -23.47 -14.61 13.57
N ALA A 39 -23.52 -15.16 12.36
CA ALA A 39 -24.76 -15.70 11.79
C ALA A 39 -25.11 -17.10 12.30
N SER A 40 -24.12 -17.88 12.76
CA SER A 40 -24.27 -19.29 13.13
C SER A 40 -23.67 -19.61 14.51
N PRO A 41 -24.51 -19.88 15.54
CA PRO A 41 -24.05 -20.36 16.84
C PRO A 41 -23.30 -21.69 16.77
N HIS A 42 -23.60 -22.55 15.78
CA HIS A 42 -22.86 -23.80 15.56
C HIS A 42 -21.43 -23.54 15.08
N VAL A 43 -21.24 -22.65 14.10
CA VAL A 43 -19.90 -22.22 13.66
C VAL A 43 -19.14 -21.54 14.80
N TRP A 44 -19.82 -20.72 15.62
CA TRP A 44 -19.20 -20.10 16.80
C TRP A 44 -18.66 -21.13 17.80
N ARG A 45 -19.43 -22.18 18.08
CA ARG A 45 -19.01 -23.29 18.97
C ARG A 45 -17.87 -24.09 18.35
N LEU A 46 -17.96 -24.42 17.06
CA LEU A 46 -16.91 -25.13 16.32
C LEU A 46 -15.59 -24.35 16.38
N PHE A 47 -15.65 -23.03 16.16
CA PHE A 47 -14.49 -22.15 16.24
C PHE A 47 -13.80 -22.24 17.60
N ASN A 48 -14.56 -22.19 18.69
CA ASN A 48 -13.99 -22.26 20.05
C ASN A 48 -13.21 -23.55 20.32
N GLY A 49 -13.58 -24.66 19.66
CA GLY A 49 -12.87 -25.94 19.77
C GLY A 49 -11.67 -26.10 18.84
N HIS A 50 -11.60 -25.32 17.75
CA HIS A 50 -10.61 -25.52 16.66
C HIS A 50 -9.94 -24.22 16.21
N THR A 51 -9.77 -23.25 17.11
CA THR A 51 -9.35 -21.88 16.80
C THR A 51 -8.10 -21.80 15.92
N ILE A 52 -7.00 -22.46 16.32
CA ILE A 52 -5.71 -22.43 15.61
C ILE A 52 -5.85 -23.07 14.23
N THR A 53 -6.50 -24.24 14.16
CA THR A 53 -6.70 -24.97 12.89
C THR A 53 -7.50 -24.14 11.89
N ILE A 54 -8.59 -23.50 12.34
CA ILE A 54 -9.44 -22.67 11.48
C ILE A 54 -8.69 -21.42 11.04
N VAL A 55 -8.13 -20.65 11.97
CA VAL A 55 -7.47 -19.37 11.63
C VAL A 55 -6.25 -19.61 10.75
N ASP A 56 -5.37 -20.56 11.09
CA ASP A 56 -4.18 -20.82 10.29
C ASP A 56 -4.53 -21.44 8.93
N GLY A 57 -5.56 -22.28 8.87
CA GLY A 57 -6.06 -22.84 7.61
C GLY A 57 -6.63 -21.78 6.66
N ILE A 58 -7.32 -20.76 7.18
CA ILE A 58 -7.76 -19.61 6.37
C ILE A 58 -6.56 -18.75 5.93
N LEU A 59 -5.58 -18.53 6.81
CA LEU A 59 -4.41 -17.68 6.52
C LEU A 59 -3.40 -18.32 5.55
N SER A 60 -3.32 -19.65 5.51
CA SER A 60 -2.37 -20.40 4.66
C SER A 60 -3.06 -21.18 3.53
N GLY A 61 -4.38 -21.19 3.49
CA GLY A 61 -5.17 -22.03 2.60
C GLY A 61 -5.10 -21.60 1.13
N PRO A 62 -5.52 -22.47 0.20
CA PRO A 62 -5.52 -22.16 -1.23
C PRO A 62 -6.47 -21.00 -1.60
N ASN A 63 -7.50 -20.77 -0.77
CA ASN A 63 -8.48 -19.71 -0.96
C ASN A 63 -8.12 -18.41 -0.23
N ALA A 64 -6.94 -18.34 0.42
CA ALA A 64 -6.55 -17.20 1.23
C ALA A 64 -6.46 -15.92 0.39
N ILE A 65 -7.29 -14.94 0.71
CA ILE A 65 -7.27 -13.60 0.09
C ILE A 65 -6.07 -12.79 0.60
N LEU A 66 -5.66 -12.96 1.86
CA LEU A 66 -4.55 -12.21 2.42
C LEU A 66 -3.22 -12.67 1.82
N ALA A 67 -2.38 -11.68 1.46
CA ALA A 67 -1.01 -11.96 1.05
C ALA A 67 -0.19 -12.57 2.21
N PRO A 68 0.81 -13.43 1.93
CA PRO A 68 1.58 -14.12 2.97
C PRO A 68 2.20 -13.19 4.03
N GLY A 69 2.74 -12.03 3.62
CA GLY A 69 3.25 -11.02 4.56
C GLY A 69 2.16 -10.48 5.48
N ILE A 70 0.99 -10.15 4.96
CA ILE A 70 -0.15 -9.67 5.75
C ILE A 70 -0.63 -10.78 6.71
N ALA A 71 -0.71 -12.03 6.25
CA ALA A 71 -1.04 -13.17 7.10
C ALA A 71 -0.03 -13.34 8.25
N ASN A 72 1.27 -13.10 7.99
CA ASN A 72 2.31 -13.06 9.02
C ASN A 72 2.07 -11.95 10.06
N ALA A 73 1.63 -10.76 9.63
CA ALA A 73 1.20 -9.67 10.53
C ALA A 73 0.02 -10.06 11.42
N VAL A 74 -0.97 -10.80 10.88
CA VAL A 74 -2.07 -11.33 11.68
C VAL A 74 -1.56 -12.29 12.76
N ARG A 75 -0.64 -13.21 12.41
CA ARG A 75 -0.04 -14.13 13.37
C ARG A 75 0.74 -13.41 14.46
N ALA A 76 1.52 -12.39 14.10
CA ALA A 76 2.22 -11.55 15.08
C ALA A 76 1.24 -10.88 16.05
N LEU A 77 0.11 -10.38 15.55
CA LEU A 77 -0.91 -9.77 16.39
C LEU A 77 -1.51 -10.76 17.39
N ILE A 78 -1.78 -12.01 16.97
CA ILE A 78 -2.27 -13.09 17.85
C ILE A 78 -1.27 -13.32 19.00
N LEU A 79 0.01 -13.45 18.66
CA LEU A 79 1.07 -13.70 19.62
C LEU A 79 1.22 -12.54 20.62
N ILE A 80 1.26 -11.30 20.12
CA ILE A 80 1.34 -10.10 20.96
C ILE A 80 0.12 -10.03 21.89
N ARG A 81 -1.11 -10.19 21.39
CA ARG A 81 -2.31 -10.18 22.24
C ARG A 81 -2.35 -11.31 23.26
N SER A 82 -1.64 -12.40 23.00
CA SER A 82 -1.47 -13.53 23.92
C SER A 82 -0.31 -13.35 24.91
N LYS A 83 0.34 -12.18 24.93
CA LYS A 83 1.55 -11.88 25.71
C LYS A 83 2.76 -12.77 25.37
N ALA A 84 2.75 -13.38 24.18
CA ALA A 84 3.82 -14.21 23.64
C ALA A 84 4.57 -13.44 22.55
N CYS A 85 5.09 -12.25 22.86
CA CYS A 85 5.70 -11.35 21.88
C CYS A 85 6.83 -12.07 21.10
N PRO A 86 6.76 -12.14 19.75
CA PRO A 86 7.74 -12.88 18.96
C PRO A 86 9.06 -12.12 18.73
N PHE A 87 9.14 -10.86 19.18
CA PHE A 87 10.23 -9.95 18.90
C PHE A 87 11.06 -9.71 20.16
N ARG A 88 12.38 -9.84 20.08
CA ARG A 88 13.27 -9.69 21.25
C ARG A 88 13.66 -8.25 21.54
N ASN A 89 13.59 -7.39 20.53
CA ASN A 89 14.02 -6.00 20.57
C ASN A 89 13.40 -5.22 19.41
N LEU A 90 13.66 -3.92 19.35
CA LEU A 90 13.13 -3.05 18.31
C LEU A 90 13.66 -3.42 16.91
N TYR A 91 14.89 -3.91 16.82
CA TYR A 91 15.50 -4.37 15.58
C TYR A 91 14.77 -5.57 14.96
N ASP A 92 14.38 -6.56 15.76
CA ASP A 92 13.58 -7.71 15.31
C ASP A 92 12.24 -7.23 14.72
N LEU A 93 11.58 -6.29 15.39
CA LEU A 93 10.32 -5.70 14.91
C LEU A 93 10.53 -4.91 13.60
N GLN A 94 11.46 -3.96 13.57
CA GLN A 94 11.64 -3.06 12.42
C GLN A 94 12.25 -3.76 11.21
N ILE A 95 13.41 -4.38 11.41
CA ILE A 95 14.28 -4.81 10.32
C ILE A 95 13.97 -6.24 9.89
N ARG A 96 13.69 -7.14 10.84
CA ARG A 96 13.44 -8.56 10.51
C ARG A 96 11.97 -8.87 10.27
N PHE A 97 11.04 -8.07 10.78
CA PHE A 97 9.61 -8.29 10.60
C PHE A 97 8.96 -7.26 9.67
N LEU A 98 8.87 -5.99 10.07
CA LEU A 98 8.11 -4.97 9.34
C LEU A 98 8.68 -4.69 7.94
N ARG A 99 10.01 -4.75 7.76
CA ARG A 99 10.66 -4.65 6.45
C ARG A 99 10.08 -5.61 5.40
N SER A 100 9.64 -6.80 5.81
CA SER A 100 9.03 -7.80 4.92
C SER A 100 7.60 -7.46 4.51
N LEU A 101 6.93 -6.57 5.25
CA LEU A 101 5.58 -6.11 4.93
C LEU A 101 5.61 -4.98 3.90
N PHE A 102 6.66 -4.15 3.93
CA PHE A 102 6.73 -2.98 3.07
C PHE A 102 7.15 -3.32 1.65
N PRO A 103 6.56 -2.65 0.65
CA PRO A 103 6.94 -2.85 -0.74
C PRO A 103 8.40 -2.47 -0.96
N GLN A 104 9.07 -3.26 -1.79
CA GLN A 104 10.41 -2.94 -2.26
C GLN A 104 10.34 -1.88 -3.36
N SER A 105 11.26 -0.92 -3.27
CA SER A 105 11.50 -0.01 -4.37
C SER A 105 12.17 -0.77 -5.51
N PRO A 106 11.65 -0.72 -6.75
CA PRO A 106 12.34 -1.27 -7.92
C PRO A 106 13.74 -0.66 -8.12
N TRP A 107 14.00 0.48 -7.48
CA TRP A 107 15.19 1.32 -7.64
C TRP A 107 16.12 1.29 -6.43
N GLY A 108 15.76 0.56 -5.37
CA GLY A 108 16.58 0.42 -4.16
C GLY A 108 17.66 -0.64 -4.35
N GLY A 109 18.85 -0.40 -3.83
CA GLY A 109 19.89 -1.43 -3.78
C GLY A 109 19.43 -2.60 -2.90
N SER A 110 19.55 -3.82 -3.41
CA SER A 110 19.35 -5.05 -2.64
C SER A 110 20.49 -5.23 -1.64
N GLY A 111 20.48 -4.43 -0.57
CA GLY A 111 21.28 -4.74 0.61
C GLY A 111 20.92 -6.15 1.09
N ARG A 112 21.88 -6.88 1.65
CA ARG A 112 21.67 -8.23 2.18
C ARG A 112 20.54 -8.14 3.22
N ASN A 113 19.34 -8.60 2.86
CA ASN A 113 18.21 -8.60 3.78
C ASN A 113 18.54 -9.60 4.89
N PRO A 114 18.47 -9.20 6.18
CA PRO A 114 18.53 -10.18 7.26
C PRO A 114 17.35 -11.15 7.15
N ASP A 115 17.53 -12.37 7.65
CA ASP A 115 16.51 -13.41 7.55
C ASP A 115 15.20 -12.93 8.23
N PRO A 116 14.09 -12.88 7.47
CA PRO A 116 12.84 -12.34 7.98
C PRO A 116 12.24 -13.27 9.04
N ILE A 117 11.59 -12.69 10.05
CA ILE A 117 10.84 -13.44 11.04
C ILE A 117 9.52 -13.92 10.41
N ILE A 118 9.42 -15.22 10.16
CA ILE A 118 8.23 -15.88 9.62
C ILE A 118 7.55 -16.64 10.74
N LEU A 119 6.29 -16.30 11.02
CA LEU A 119 5.46 -16.96 12.00
C LEU A 119 4.57 -17.97 11.30
N ASN A 120 4.53 -19.18 11.86
CA ASN A 120 3.80 -20.31 11.29
C ASN A 120 2.79 -20.87 12.31
N ARG A 121 2.10 -21.95 11.93
CA ARG A 121 1.16 -22.66 12.80
C ARG A 121 1.81 -23.10 14.11
N GLU A 122 3.05 -23.58 14.07
CA GLU A 122 3.76 -24.07 15.26
C GLU A 122 4.01 -22.94 16.26
N SER A 123 4.32 -21.74 15.77
CA SER A 123 4.46 -20.54 16.61
C SER A 123 3.17 -20.26 17.39
N LEU A 124 2.00 -20.41 16.74
CA LEU A 124 0.71 -20.25 17.38
C LEU A 124 0.41 -21.40 18.36
N SER A 125 0.69 -22.65 17.96
CA SER A 125 0.49 -23.83 18.83
C SER A 125 1.32 -23.75 20.10
N ASN A 126 2.59 -23.33 20.00
CA ASN A 126 3.49 -23.18 21.15
C ASN A 126 3.03 -22.08 22.10
N ALA A 127 2.45 -21.00 21.58
CA ALA A 127 1.90 -19.91 22.40
C ALA A 127 0.53 -20.24 23.03
N ALA A 128 -0.18 -21.24 22.50
CA ALA A 128 -1.51 -21.66 22.94
C ALA A 128 -2.47 -20.46 23.21
N PRO A 129 -2.72 -19.60 22.20
CA PRO A 129 -3.46 -18.36 22.38
C PRO A 129 -4.87 -18.62 22.95
N PRO A 130 -5.31 -17.86 23.97
CA PRO A 130 -6.66 -18.00 24.51
C PRO A 130 -7.72 -17.80 23.42
N VAL A 131 -8.81 -18.56 23.50
CA VAL A 131 -9.93 -18.46 22.53
C VAL A 131 -10.45 -17.02 22.41
N ALA A 132 -10.48 -16.26 23.51
CA ALA A 132 -10.86 -14.85 23.50
C ALA A 132 -9.93 -13.98 22.64
N VAL A 133 -8.62 -14.24 22.64
CA VAL A 133 -7.65 -13.55 21.77
C VAL A 133 -7.92 -13.89 20.31
N MET A 134 -8.14 -15.17 20.01
CA MET A 134 -8.43 -15.62 18.64
C MET A 134 -9.71 -14.95 18.10
N ARG A 135 -10.79 -14.90 18.88
CA ARG A 135 -12.02 -14.18 18.50
C ARG A 135 -11.76 -12.69 18.27
N SER A 136 -10.99 -12.05 19.16
CA SER A 136 -10.66 -10.63 19.03
C SER A 136 -9.86 -10.34 17.75
N VAL A 137 -8.94 -11.22 17.34
CA VAL A 137 -8.19 -11.04 16.08
C VAL A 137 -9.11 -11.24 14.87
N VAL A 138 -9.97 -12.26 14.87
CA VAL A 138 -10.97 -12.47 13.80
C VAL A 138 -11.90 -11.26 13.67
N ALA A 139 -12.37 -10.71 14.79
CA ALA A 139 -13.16 -9.47 14.79
C ALA A 139 -12.36 -8.27 14.27
N SER A 140 -11.07 -8.18 14.61
CA SER A 140 -10.18 -7.12 14.11
C SER A 140 -9.99 -7.22 12.59
N ALA A 141 -9.90 -8.43 12.03
CA ALA A 141 -9.80 -8.63 10.58
C ALA A 141 -11.05 -8.16 9.84
N SER A 142 -12.24 -8.46 10.36
CA SER A 142 -13.50 -7.93 9.83
C SER A 142 -13.54 -6.39 9.88
N GLN A 143 -13.08 -5.81 10.99
CA GLN A 143 -13.02 -4.35 11.15
C GLN A 143 -12.01 -3.69 10.20
N ILE A 144 -10.84 -4.30 10.01
CA ILE A 144 -9.81 -3.82 9.09
C ILE A 144 -10.32 -3.87 7.65
N SER A 145 -11.01 -4.94 7.26
CA SER A 145 -11.59 -5.06 5.91
C SER A 145 -12.63 -3.97 5.66
N ALA A 146 -13.53 -3.73 6.62
CA ALA A 146 -14.51 -2.66 6.53
C ALA A 146 -13.86 -1.26 6.46
N LEU A 147 -12.78 -1.02 7.23
CA LEU A 147 -12.03 0.24 7.19
C LEU A 147 -11.30 0.45 5.88
N ALA A 148 -10.67 -0.59 5.33
CA ALA A 148 -10.00 -0.52 4.04
C ALA A 148 -11.00 -0.11 2.94
N GLN A 149 -12.17 -0.75 2.91
CA GLN A 149 -13.22 -0.43 1.94
C GLN A 149 -13.78 0.98 2.13
N ALA A 150 -14.03 1.42 3.37
CA ALA A 150 -14.51 2.78 3.65
C ALA A 150 -13.48 3.85 3.26
N PHE A 151 -12.20 3.62 3.55
CA PHE A 151 -11.10 4.50 3.13
C PHE A 151 -11.01 4.62 1.60
N LEU A 152 -10.97 3.48 0.90
CA LEU A 152 -10.87 3.48 -0.56
C LEU A 152 -12.12 4.08 -1.22
N THR A 153 -13.29 3.92 -0.61
CA THR A 153 -14.53 4.60 -1.05
C THR A 153 -14.36 6.12 -0.98
N SER A 154 -13.87 6.64 0.16
CA SER A 154 -13.58 8.08 0.33
C SER A 154 -12.57 8.59 -0.70
N CYS A 155 -11.52 7.81 -1.02
CA CYS A 155 -10.59 8.19 -2.08
C CYS A 155 -11.24 8.20 -3.46
N LEU A 156 -12.08 7.19 -3.76
CA LEU A 156 -12.81 7.10 -5.02
C LEU A 156 -13.79 8.25 -5.21
N GLU A 157 -14.51 8.66 -4.17
CA GLU A 157 -15.41 9.82 -4.20
C GLU A 157 -14.65 11.08 -4.65
N ARG A 158 -13.44 11.30 -4.12
CA ARG A 158 -12.63 12.47 -4.47
C ARG A 158 -12.10 12.44 -5.90
N VAL A 159 -11.68 11.28 -6.43
CA VAL A 159 -11.20 11.20 -7.83
C VAL A 159 -12.34 11.13 -8.85
N ARG A 160 -13.56 10.78 -8.42
CA ARG A 160 -14.78 10.84 -9.23
C ARG A 160 -15.41 12.23 -9.26
N ASP A 161 -15.04 13.09 -8.31
CA ASP A 161 -15.54 14.46 -8.25
C ASP A 161 -15.31 15.18 -9.61
N PRO A 162 -16.31 15.92 -10.12
CA PRO A 162 -16.17 16.66 -11.36
C PRO A 162 -15.03 17.71 -11.35
N GLY A 163 -14.64 18.18 -10.17
CA GLY A 163 -13.51 19.09 -9.96
C GLY A 163 -12.14 18.41 -10.02
N PHE A 164 -12.05 17.08 -9.85
CA PHE A 164 -10.80 16.36 -10.06
C PHE A 164 -10.51 16.24 -11.56
N ARG A 165 -9.77 17.21 -12.10
CA ARG A 165 -9.40 17.28 -13.52
C ARG A 165 -7.91 17.58 -13.66
N PRO A 166 -7.04 16.55 -13.61
CA PRO A 166 -5.63 16.72 -13.93
C PRO A 166 -5.48 17.35 -15.31
N LEU A 167 -4.51 18.23 -15.48
CA LEU A 167 -4.25 18.92 -16.74
C LEU A 167 -3.12 18.23 -17.50
N HIS A 168 -3.28 18.10 -18.81
CA HIS A 168 -2.21 17.74 -19.75
C HIS A 168 -1.80 18.96 -20.56
N PRO A 169 -0.52 19.09 -20.95
CA PRO A 169 -0.12 20.13 -21.87
C PRO A 169 -0.83 19.97 -23.21
N VAL A 170 -1.33 21.07 -23.78
CA VAL A 170 -2.02 21.07 -25.09
C VAL A 170 -1.08 20.59 -26.20
N ASN A 171 0.22 20.91 -26.11
CA ASN A 171 1.24 20.36 -26.98
C ASN A 171 1.84 19.10 -26.33
N PRO A 172 1.69 17.90 -26.93
CA PRO A 172 2.21 16.65 -26.35
C PRO A 172 3.73 16.60 -26.17
N ASP A 173 4.46 17.47 -26.87
CA ASP A 173 5.91 17.61 -26.73
C ASP A 173 6.30 18.52 -25.57
N ASP A 174 5.36 19.29 -25.00
CA ASP A 174 5.60 20.10 -23.82
C ASP A 174 5.71 19.20 -22.59
N HIS A 175 6.87 19.20 -21.97
CA HIS A 175 7.12 18.50 -20.71
C HIS A 175 8.30 19.15 -20.00
N TYR A 176 8.40 18.94 -18.69
CA TYR A 176 9.56 19.43 -17.95
C TYR A 176 10.82 18.68 -18.38
N THR A 177 11.70 19.37 -19.10
CA THR A 177 12.96 18.82 -19.63
C THR A 177 14.12 18.94 -18.65
N TYR A 178 15.18 18.17 -18.93
CA TYR A 178 16.42 18.06 -18.15
C TYR A 178 17.38 19.26 -18.37
N LEU A 179 17.33 19.86 -19.56
CA LEU A 179 18.07 21.06 -19.93
C LEU A 179 17.02 22.09 -20.29
N PHE A 180 16.90 23.10 -19.43
CA PHE A 180 16.32 24.40 -19.70
C PHE A 180 15.60 24.53 -21.06
N TRP A 181 14.27 24.62 -21.07
CA TRP A 181 13.56 24.94 -22.30
C TRP A 181 14.08 26.28 -22.84
N PRO A 182 14.51 26.34 -24.12
CA PRO A 182 14.78 27.63 -24.75
C PRO A 182 13.44 28.35 -24.91
N ASP A 183 13.33 29.50 -24.25
CA ASP A 183 12.36 30.55 -24.59
C ASP A 183 12.49 30.86 -26.10
N PRO A 184 11.45 31.35 -26.81
CA PRO A 184 11.58 31.98 -28.12
C PRO A 184 12.82 32.88 -28.30
N ASP A 185 13.29 33.53 -27.24
CA ASP A 185 14.52 34.35 -27.20
C ASP A 185 15.83 33.57 -26.99
N GLY A 186 15.79 32.23 -26.95
CA GLY A 186 16.93 31.34 -26.64
C GLY A 186 17.32 31.30 -25.15
N LYS A 187 16.54 31.94 -24.27
CA LYS A 187 16.82 31.96 -22.82
C LYS A 187 16.44 30.62 -22.18
N ARG A 188 17.29 30.17 -21.28
CA ARG A 188 17.16 28.89 -20.58
C ARG A 188 16.17 28.98 -19.40
N ILE A 189 14.96 28.43 -19.54
CA ILE A 189 13.90 28.47 -18.50
C ILE A 189 13.93 27.24 -17.59
N ARG A 190 13.91 27.45 -16.27
CA ARG A 190 13.88 26.39 -15.25
C ARG A 190 12.51 25.71 -15.18
N ALA A 191 12.46 24.46 -14.71
CA ALA A 191 11.20 23.72 -14.62
C ALA A 191 10.11 24.43 -13.80
N TRP A 192 10.45 25.04 -12.65
CA TRP A 192 9.48 25.80 -11.84
C TRP A 192 9.07 27.16 -12.45
N ASP A 193 9.75 27.61 -13.51
CA ASP A 193 9.44 28.82 -14.26
C ASP A 193 8.75 28.50 -15.61
N GLN A 194 8.71 27.23 -16.02
CA GLN A 194 8.03 26.79 -17.23
C GLN A 194 6.51 26.86 -17.02
N VAL A 195 5.81 27.43 -18.00
CA VAL A 195 4.36 27.55 -18.02
C VAL A 195 3.85 26.86 -19.27
N PHE A 196 2.99 25.87 -19.09
CA PHE A 196 2.32 25.17 -20.17
C PHE A 196 0.86 25.58 -20.21
N LYS A 197 0.29 25.67 -21.42
CA LYS A 197 -1.16 25.73 -21.59
C LYS A 197 -1.71 24.34 -21.33
N GLY A 198 -2.50 24.19 -20.28
CA GLY A 198 -3.13 22.93 -19.91
C GLY A 198 -4.53 22.77 -20.47
N GLU A 199 -4.90 21.53 -20.76
CA GLU A 199 -6.28 21.10 -20.98
C GLU A 199 -6.64 19.94 -20.05
N PRO A 200 -7.90 19.82 -19.60
CA PRO A 200 -8.32 18.71 -18.76
C PRO A 200 -8.07 17.35 -19.42
N ALA A 201 -7.31 16.50 -18.74
CA ALA A 201 -7.11 15.12 -19.15
C ALA A 201 -8.44 14.36 -19.14
N LYS A 202 -8.58 13.41 -20.06
CA LYS A 202 -9.74 12.51 -20.07
C LYS A 202 -9.65 11.54 -18.90
N VAL A 203 -10.41 11.82 -17.85
CA VAL A 203 -10.58 10.93 -16.69
C VAL A 203 -11.64 9.87 -17.00
N VAL A 204 -11.32 8.61 -16.76
CA VAL A 204 -12.23 7.47 -16.91
C VAL A 204 -12.36 6.76 -15.56
N ASP A 205 -13.59 6.50 -15.12
CA ASP A 205 -13.81 5.74 -13.89
C ASP A 205 -13.39 4.28 -14.09
N ALA A 206 -12.39 3.85 -13.32
CA ALA A 206 -11.88 2.48 -13.33
C ALA A 206 -12.79 1.50 -12.57
N GLY A 207 -13.86 1.98 -11.91
CA GLY A 207 -14.78 1.17 -11.13
C GLY A 207 -14.29 0.91 -9.70
N GLN A 208 -14.70 -0.23 -9.13
CA GLN A 208 -14.33 -0.64 -7.78
C GLN A 208 -12.81 -0.87 -7.62
N PRO A 209 -12.26 -0.80 -6.39
CA PRO A 209 -10.87 -1.12 -6.14
C PRO A 209 -10.55 -2.56 -6.52
N THR A 210 -9.34 -2.79 -7.02
CA THR A 210 -8.85 -4.15 -7.27
C THR A 210 -8.38 -4.80 -5.98
N TRP A 211 -8.18 -6.12 -6.01
CA TRP A 211 -7.62 -6.87 -4.88
C TRP A 211 -6.32 -6.24 -4.36
N LEU A 212 -5.45 -5.78 -5.25
CA LEU A 212 -4.16 -5.24 -4.88
C LEU A 212 -4.28 -3.90 -4.16
N GLU A 213 -5.14 -3.00 -4.66
CA GLU A 213 -5.44 -1.71 -4.05
C GLU A 213 -6.02 -1.90 -2.63
N GLU A 214 -6.91 -2.87 -2.47
CA GLU A 214 -7.46 -3.26 -1.16
C GLU A 214 -6.40 -3.86 -0.24
N MET A 215 -5.54 -4.75 -0.73
CA MET A 215 -4.49 -5.37 0.09
C MET A 215 -3.43 -4.36 0.56
N ARG A 216 -3.15 -3.30 -0.19
CA ARG A 216 -2.29 -2.20 0.28
C ARG A 216 -2.91 -1.49 1.49
N ALA A 217 -4.22 -1.19 1.42
CA ALA A 217 -4.95 -0.58 2.54
C ALA A 217 -5.04 -1.52 3.75
N VAL A 218 -5.37 -2.79 3.53
CA VAL A 218 -5.42 -3.82 4.57
C VAL A 218 -4.05 -3.98 5.24
N ARG A 219 -2.96 -4.06 4.47
CA ARG A 219 -1.59 -4.12 5.00
C ARG A 219 -1.29 -2.95 5.93
N ALA A 220 -1.53 -1.72 5.48
CA ALA A 220 -1.26 -0.52 6.28
C ALA A 220 -2.09 -0.49 7.58
N LEU A 221 -3.36 -0.90 7.53
CA LEU A 221 -4.20 -1.03 8.73
C LEU A 221 -3.71 -2.11 9.70
N TRP A 222 -3.19 -3.24 9.20
CA TRP A 222 -2.56 -4.26 10.06
C TRP A 222 -1.29 -3.73 10.72
N ILE A 223 -0.48 -2.92 10.02
CA ILE A 223 0.70 -2.28 10.60
C ILE A 223 0.29 -1.32 11.72
N ILE A 224 -0.69 -0.44 11.47
CA ILE A 224 -1.23 0.49 12.48
C ILE A 224 -1.74 -0.28 13.70
N GLN A 225 -2.52 -1.35 13.48
CA GLN A 225 -3.04 -2.18 14.55
C GLN A 225 -1.92 -2.88 15.32
N LEU A 226 -0.89 -3.41 14.66
CA LEU A 226 0.23 -4.11 15.27
C LEU A 226 1.07 -3.17 16.16
N ILE A 227 1.47 -2.02 15.63
CA ILE A 227 2.25 -1.01 16.38
C ILE A 227 1.43 -0.51 17.58
N GLY A 228 0.13 -0.27 17.38
CA GLY A 228 -0.77 0.10 18.47
C GLY A 228 -0.87 -0.96 19.58
N GLU A 229 -0.69 -2.26 19.27
CA GLU A 229 -0.58 -3.29 20.32
C GLU A 229 0.76 -3.24 21.04
N MET A 230 1.85 -3.06 20.31
CA MET A 230 3.19 -2.95 20.89
C MET A 230 3.28 -1.78 21.87
N HIS A 231 2.74 -0.62 21.50
CA HIS A 231 2.67 0.55 22.38
C HIS A 231 1.89 0.27 23.67
N ARG A 232 0.75 -0.43 23.59
CA ARG A 232 -0.04 -0.78 24.78
C ARG A 232 0.67 -1.76 25.71
N GLN A 233 1.55 -2.60 25.16
CA GLN A 233 2.26 -3.63 25.90
C GLN A 233 3.68 -3.23 26.28
N LYS A 234 4.10 -1.99 25.99
CA LYS A 234 5.49 -1.54 26.14
C LYS A 234 6.08 -1.80 27.53
N ASN A 235 5.28 -1.65 28.58
CA ASN A 235 5.71 -1.87 29.97
C ASN A 235 5.87 -3.36 30.34
N SER A 236 5.34 -4.26 29.51
CA SER A 236 5.46 -5.72 29.65
C SER A 236 6.45 -6.33 28.65
N LEU A 237 7.07 -5.51 27.80
CA LEU A 237 8.13 -5.96 26.92
C LEU A 237 9.41 -6.12 27.73
N HIS A 238 10.05 -7.28 27.62
CA HIS A 238 11.36 -7.54 28.23
C HIS A 238 12.49 -7.00 27.33
N TRP A 239 12.26 -5.84 26.72
CA TRP A 239 13.19 -5.20 25.79
C TRP A 239 14.16 -4.27 26.54
N PRO A 240 15.31 -3.92 25.94
CA PRO A 240 16.17 -2.85 26.45
C PRO A 240 15.38 -1.54 26.63
N ILE A 241 15.71 -0.75 27.66
CA ILE A 241 15.00 0.50 27.97
C ILE A 241 15.08 1.47 26.78
N GLU A 242 16.25 1.58 26.15
CA GLU A 242 16.48 2.42 24.97
C GLU A 242 15.50 2.09 23.82
N ASP A 243 15.25 0.80 23.59
CA ASP A 243 14.32 0.34 22.56
C ASP A 243 12.86 0.67 22.91
N VAL A 244 12.48 0.59 24.19
CA VAL A 244 11.13 0.92 24.67
C VAL A 244 10.88 2.43 24.60
N GLU A 245 11.89 3.24 24.92
CA GLU A 245 11.87 4.69 24.76
C GLU A 245 11.73 5.06 23.28
N LYS A 246 12.56 4.48 22.41
CA LYS A 246 12.50 4.70 20.96
C LYS A 246 11.15 4.28 20.38
N LEU A 247 10.62 3.11 20.78
CA LEU A 247 9.27 2.65 20.43
C LEU A 247 8.19 3.67 20.84
N SER A 248 8.32 4.28 22.02
CA SER A 248 7.34 5.26 22.53
C SER A 248 7.30 6.57 21.75
N LEU A 249 8.40 6.94 21.09
CA LEU A 249 8.52 8.15 20.30
C LEU A 249 8.04 7.99 18.85
N MET A 250 7.93 6.74 18.36
CA MET A 250 7.59 6.46 16.98
C MET A 250 6.08 6.27 16.78
N ASN A 251 5.54 6.93 15.76
CA ASN A 251 4.24 6.61 15.21
C ASN A 251 4.34 5.46 14.18
N PRO A 252 3.22 4.78 13.82
CA PRO A 252 3.25 3.68 12.85
C PRO A 252 3.88 4.01 11.49
N ALA A 253 3.80 5.25 11.01
CA ALA A 253 4.42 5.68 9.76
C ALA A 253 5.95 5.84 9.88
N ASP A 254 6.46 6.26 11.05
CA ASP A 254 7.91 6.36 11.32
C ASP A 254 8.59 4.98 11.26
N PHE A 255 7.89 3.93 11.69
CA PHE A 255 8.38 2.55 11.56
C PHE A 255 8.62 2.15 10.10
N ALA A 256 7.95 2.78 9.16
CA ALA A 256 8.15 2.52 7.74
C ALA A 256 9.36 3.26 7.15
N SER A 257 9.69 4.44 7.69
CA SER A 257 10.84 5.25 7.24
C SER A 257 12.17 4.80 7.82
N GLU A 258 12.17 4.22 9.02
CA GLU A 258 13.39 3.83 9.75
C GLU A 258 13.99 2.48 9.31
N VAL A 259 13.34 1.77 8.39
CA VAL A 259 13.88 0.53 7.82
C VAL A 259 15.05 0.86 6.89
N GLU A 260 16.27 0.83 7.45
CA GLU A 260 17.55 1.23 6.84
C GLU A 260 17.70 0.94 5.34
N GLY A 261 18.15 1.96 4.61
CA GLY A 261 18.66 1.88 3.23
C GLY A 261 17.67 2.29 2.14
N ASN A 262 16.40 2.49 2.48
CA ASN A 262 15.41 3.04 1.57
C ASN A 262 15.14 4.49 2.01
N ARG A 263 15.61 5.50 1.27
CA ARG A 263 15.02 6.86 1.33
C ARG A 263 13.61 6.85 0.76
N ALA A 264 12.82 5.81 1.06
CA ALA A 264 11.42 5.76 0.75
C ALA A 264 10.76 6.74 1.71
N VAL A 265 10.18 7.77 1.12
CA VAL A 265 9.05 8.53 1.65
C VAL A 265 8.34 7.73 2.76
N PRO A 266 8.15 8.28 3.98
CA PRO A 266 7.48 7.60 5.07
C PRO A 266 6.21 6.94 4.52
N SER A 267 6.02 5.62 4.72
CA SER A 267 5.06 4.82 3.94
C SER A 267 3.72 5.54 3.87
N GLU A 268 3.47 6.18 2.73
CA GLU A 268 2.32 7.05 2.57
C GLU A 268 1.03 6.23 2.56
N GLU A 269 1.12 4.92 2.37
CA GLU A 269 0.02 3.98 2.64
C GLU A 269 -0.41 4.07 4.12
N VAL A 270 0.54 4.02 5.07
CA VAL A 270 0.26 4.13 6.51
C VAL A 270 -0.19 5.54 6.87
N SER A 271 0.51 6.58 6.41
CA SER A 271 0.16 7.97 6.70
C SER A 271 -1.24 8.34 6.19
N SER A 272 -1.60 7.94 4.96
CA SER A 272 -2.94 8.22 4.40
C SER A 272 -4.06 7.62 5.22
N LEU A 273 -3.86 6.40 5.73
CA LEU A 273 -4.85 5.73 6.56
C LEU A 273 -4.91 6.30 7.98
N MET A 274 -3.77 6.73 8.54
CA MET A 274 -3.77 7.46 9.81
C MET A 274 -4.55 8.77 9.70
N ASP A 275 -4.29 9.58 8.66
CA ASP A 275 -5.02 10.81 8.38
C ASP A 275 -6.52 10.54 8.24
N TYR A 276 -6.91 9.48 7.51
CA TYR A 276 -8.31 9.09 7.38
C TYR A 276 -8.93 8.65 8.73
N LEU A 277 -8.23 7.85 9.52
CA LEU A 277 -8.73 7.40 10.82
C LEU A 277 -8.96 8.56 11.80
N GLU A 278 -8.21 9.65 11.68
CA GLU A 278 -8.41 10.87 12.46
C GLU A 278 -9.74 11.55 12.12
N THR A 279 -10.17 11.53 10.85
CA THR A 279 -11.45 12.11 10.40
C THR A 279 -12.69 11.39 10.91
N LEU A 280 -12.54 10.16 11.42
CA LEU A 280 -13.64 9.40 11.99
C LEU A 280 -13.93 9.90 13.42
N GLU A 281 -14.73 10.96 13.58
CA GLU A 281 -15.24 11.47 14.86
C GLU A 281 -16.27 10.51 15.52
N GLY A 282 -16.29 10.43 16.86
CA GLY A 282 -17.42 9.87 17.64
C GLY A 282 -17.33 8.40 18.13
N LEU A 283 -16.99 8.23 19.43
CA LEU A 283 -17.29 7.15 20.40
C LEU A 283 -17.38 5.65 19.97
N ARG A 284 -16.38 4.86 20.41
CA ARG A 284 -16.43 3.74 21.40
C ARG A 284 -15.25 2.79 21.17
N GLN A 285 -14.45 2.53 22.21
CA GLN A 285 -13.58 1.35 22.23
C GLN A 285 -14.48 0.11 22.34
N TYR A 286 -14.42 -0.78 21.36
CA TYR A 286 -15.15 -2.04 21.39
C TYR A 286 -14.28 -3.14 22.01
N GLU A 287 -14.88 -4.07 22.75
CA GLU A 287 -14.14 -5.15 23.44
C GLU A 287 -13.36 -6.05 22.48
N HIS A 288 -13.83 -6.22 21.25
CA HIS A 288 -13.30 -7.22 20.32
C HIS A 288 -12.25 -6.68 19.34
N TYR A 289 -12.27 -5.38 19.03
CA TYR A 289 -11.36 -4.77 18.05
C TYR A 289 -11.00 -3.36 18.49
N ARG A 290 -9.79 -2.92 18.12
CA ARG A 290 -9.19 -1.71 18.71
C ARG A 290 -9.15 -0.51 17.77
N LEU A 291 -9.32 -0.74 16.47
CA LEU A 291 -9.51 0.33 15.47
C LEU A 291 -10.96 0.79 15.44
N ARG A 292 -11.18 2.06 15.04
CA ARG A 292 -12.52 2.67 14.97
C ARG A 292 -13.39 1.95 13.93
N ARG A 293 -14.71 2.00 14.09
CA ARG A 293 -15.66 1.46 13.11
C ARG A 293 -16.14 2.57 12.16
N PRO A 294 -16.15 2.36 10.83
CA PRO A 294 -16.72 3.34 9.91
C PRO A 294 -18.25 3.38 10.05
N ALA A 295 -18.84 4.58 9.87
CA ALA A 295 -20.27 4.83 10.04
C ALA A 295 -21.15 4.03 9.06
N SER A 296 -20.68 3.85 7.83
CA SER A 296 -21.33 3.02 6.80
C SER A 296 -20.25 2.42 5.92
N CYS A 297 -20.41 1.13 5.57
CA CYS A 297 -19.62 0.50 4.52
C CYS A 297 -20.59 -0.06 3.49
N SER A 298 -20.70 0.58 2.32
CA SER A 298 -21.22 -0.07 1.13
C SER A 298 -20.15 -1.08 0.67
N GLY A 299 -20.11 -2.22 1.36
CA GLY A 299 -19.06 -3.21 1.13
C GLY A 299 -19.13 -3.75 -0.29
N TRP A 300 -17.96 -4.01 -0.88
CA TRP A 300 -17.85 -4.82 -2.09
C TRP A 300 -17.22 -6.16 -1.75
N ILE A 301 -17.40 -7.11 -2.67
CA ILE A 301 -16.72 -8.40 -2.60
C ILE A 301 -15.28 -8.16 -3.05
N THR A 302 -14.32 -8.38 -2.15
CA THR A 302 -12.90 -8.37 -2.50
C THR A 302 -12.66 -9.38 -3.61
N ALA A 303 -12.23 -8.93 -4.79
CA ALA A 303 -11.95 -9.80 -5.92
C ALA A 303 -10.81 -10.77 -5.58
N LEU A 304 -10.78 -11.94 -6.24
CA LEU A 304 -9.63 -12.85 -6.12
C LEU A 304 -8.39 -12.23 -6.78
N PRO A 305 -7.18 -12.51 -6.25
CA PRO A 305 -5.95 -12.05 -6.87
C PRO A 305 -5.82 -12.61 -8.28
N ASN A 306 -5.34 -11.80 -9.21
CA ASN A 306 -4.98 -12.30 -10.52
C ASN A 306 -3.64 -13.05 -10.44
N CYS A 307 -3.72 -14.37 -10.56
CA CYS A 307 -2.59 -15.29 -10.38
C CYS A 307 -1.79 -15.56 -11.67
N SER A 308 -2.03 -14.84 -12.77
CA SER A 308 -1.38 -15.11 -14.06
C SER A 308 -0.34 -14.04 -14.43
N PRO A 309 0.90 -14.11 -13.92
CA PRO A 309 1.92 -13.10 -14.20
C PRO A 309 2.53 -13.25 -15.59
N LYS A 310 2.61 -14.48 -16.12
CA LYS A 310 3.35 -14.80 -17.34
C LYS A 310 2.68 -15.93 -18.12
N PHE A 311 2.84 -15.91 -19.43
CA PHE A 311 2.51 -17.02 -20.32
C PHE A 311 3.70 -17.31 -21.24
N ILE A 312 3.81 -18.55 -21.72
CA ILE A 312 4.88 -18.94 -22.63
C ILE A 312 4.39 -18.74 -24.06
N LYS A 313 5.09 -17.92 -24.84
CA LYS A 313 4.79 -17.69 -26.26
C LYS A 313 5.92 -18.25 -27.12
N ALA A 314 5.55 -19.07 -28.10
CA ALA A 314 6.47 -19.46 -29.18
C ALA A 314 6.73 -18.22 -30.04
N ARG A 315 7.98 -17.76 -30.09
CA ARG A 315 8.33 -16.55 -30.84
C ARG A 315 8.64 -16.87 -32.29
N HIS A 316 9.43 -17.91 -32.52
CA HIS A 316 9.78 -18.41 -33.85
C HIS A 316 10.20 -19.88 -33.76
N TYR A 317 10.08 -20.60 -34.86
CA TYR A 317 10.54 -21.99 -34.99
C TYR A 317 11.98 -21.99 -35.52
N ARG A 318 12.83 -22.82 -34.91
CA ARG A 318 14.19 -23.08 -35.36
C ARG A 318 14.15 -24.00 -36.60
N LYS A 319 15.26 -24.04 -37.35
CA LYS A 319 15.39 -24.90 -38.55
C LYS A 319 15.25 -26.40 -38.26
N ASP A 320 15.47 -26.81 -37.01
CA ASP A 320 15.29 -28.18 -36.53
C ASP A 320 13.84 -28.50 -36.10
N GLY A 321 12.90 -27.56 -36.28
CA GLY A 321 11.49 -27.71 -35.90
C GLY A 321 11.20 -27.39 -34.43
N THR A 322 12.22 -27.10 -33.60
CA THR A 322 12.01 -26.76 -32.19
C THR A 322 11.56 -25.30 -32.03
N SER A 323 10.61 -25.05 -31.12
CA SER A 323 10.12 -23.70 -30.83
C SER A 323 11.02 -22.98 -29.83
N PHE A 324 11.48 -21.76 -30.15
CA PHE A 324 12.05 -20.88 -29.14
C PHE A 324 10.93 -20.26 -28.31
N MET A 325 10.85 -20.71 -27.06
CA MET A 325 9.84 -20.27 -26.10
C MET A 325 10.37 -19.10 -25.28
N ARG A 326 9.58 -18.02 -25.21
CA ARG A 326 9.86 -16.89 -24.31
C ARG A 326 8.70 -16.70 -23.35
N GLY A 327 8.99 -16.51 -22.07
CA GLY A 327 8.00 -16.03 -21.12
C GLY A 327 7.66 -14.58 -21.45
N GLU A 328 6.40 -14.32 -21.79
CA GLU A 328 5.84 -12.97 -21.91
C GLU A 328 4.98 -12.66 -20.68
N GLN A 329 4.96 -11.39 -20.29
CA GLN A 329 4.11 -10.91 -19.22
C GLN A 329 2.68 -10.73 -19.74
N THR A 330 1.69 -11.07 -18.93
CA THR A 330 0.29 -10.76 -19.26
C THR A 330 0.08 -9.25 -19.29
N LEU A 331 -1.00 -8.81 -19.96
CA LEU A 331 -1.40 -7.41 -19.94
C LEU A 331 -1.67 -6.95 -18.49
N ASP A 332 -2.27 -7.83 -17.69
CA ASP A 332 -2.57 -7.58 -16.28
C ASP A 332 -1.31 -7.37 -15.45
N HIS A 333 -0.28 -8.18 -15.65
CA HIS A 333 1.00 -7.98 -14.98
C HIS A 333 1.64 -6.64 -15.36
N ARG A 334 1.58 -6.27 -16.63
CA ARG A 334 2.10 -4.97 -17.10
C ARG A 334 1.32 -3.78 -16.54
N TRP A 335 0.02 -3.94 -16.31
CA TRP A 335 -0.82 -2.95 -15.60
C TRP A 335 -0.64 -2.98 -14.07
N GLY A 336 0.18 -3.90 -13.56
CA GLY A 336 0.43 -4.05 -12.13
C GLY A 336 -0.68 -4.76 -11.37
N ARG A 337 -1.55 -5.53 -12.04
CA ARG A 337 -2.74 -6.17 -11.46
C ARG A 337 -2.53 -7.57 -10.92
N THR A 338 -1.29 -8.02 -10.73
CA THR A 338 -0.98 -9.37 -10.25
C THR A 338 -0.46 -9.37 -8.82
N LYS A 339 -0.56 -10.51 -8.13
CA LYS A 339 -0.18 -10.65 -6.72
C LYS A 339 1.26 -10.19 -6.44
N GLU A 340 2.17 -10.41 -7.40
CA GLU A 340 3.59 -10.03 -7.29
C GLU A 340 3.78 -8.51 -7.23
N ASN A 341 2.87 -7.72 -7.78
CA ASN A 341 2.95 -6.27 -7.75
C ASN A 341 2.64 -5.68 -6.37
N LEU A 342 2.06 -6.45 -5.44
CA LEU A 342 1.84 -6.01 -4.05
C LEU A 342 3.17 -5.81 -3.30
N GLU A 343 4.20 -6.54 -3.70
CA GLU A 343 5.57 -6.45 -3.17
C GLU A 343 6.34 -5.25 -3.74
N LEU A 344 5.78 -4.55 -4.74
CA LEU A 344 6.37 -3.36 -5.35
C LEU A 344 5.68 -2.10 -4.86
N ASP A 345 6.38 -0.97 -4.91
CA ASP A 345 5.77 0.34 -4.66
C ASP A 345 4.56 0.56 -5.57
N ALA A 346 3.52 1.22 -5.05
CA ALA A 346 2.45 1.71 -5.90
C ALA A 346 3.04 2.67 -6.98
N PRO A 347 2.52 2.67 -8.21
CA PRO A 347 2.97 3.58 -9.26
C PRO A 347 2.98 5.05 -8.85
N GLY A 348 1.97 5.50 -8.08
CA GLY A 348 1.96 6.86 -7.53
C GLY A 348 3.13 7.13 -6.58
N MET A 349 3.52 6.16 -5.75
CA MET A 349 4.72 6.29 -4.91
C MET A 349 6.01 6.32 -5.70
N SER A 350 6.11 5.50 -6.75
CA SER A 350 7.26 5.53 -7.65
C SER A 350 7.41 6.90 -8.30
N LEU A 351 6.31 7.44 -8.85
CA LEU A 351 6.29 8.74 -9.52
C LEU A 351 6.56 9.90 -8.55
N PHE A 352 5.98 9.85 -7.35
CA PHE A 352 6.27 10.82 -6.30
C PHE A 352 7.73 10.82 -5.85
N LYS A 353 8.38 9.65 -5.77
CA LYS A 353 9.83 9.56 -5.54
C LYS A 353 10.61 10.23 -6.66
N PHE A 354 10.16 10.17 -7.91
CA PHE A 354 10.78 10.91 -9.02
C PHE A 354 10.53 12.41 -8.95
N LEU A 355 9.32 12.84 -8.59
CA LEU A 355 8.99 14.25 -8.36
C LEU A 355 9.86 14.90 -7.27
N ASN A 356 10.32 14.12 -6.29
CA ASN A 356 11.15 14.58 -5.18
C ASN A 356 12.64 14.20 -5.27
N LYS A 357 13.09 13.59 -6.38
CA LYS A 357 14.51 13.25 -6.53
C LYS A 357 15.36 14.53 -6.68
N PRO A 358 16.40 14.73 -5.85
CA PRO A 358 17.26 15.89 -5.96
C PRO A 358 18.07 15.84 -7.28
N ARG A 359 18.42 17.03 -7.79
CA ARG A 359 18.98 17.34 -9.13
C ARG A 359 20.31 16.67 -9.53
N TYR A 360 20.82 15.70 -8.76
CA TYR A 360 22.17 15.15 -8.93
C TYR A 360 22.34 14.16 -10.09
N ARG A 361 21.26 13.78 -10.81
CA ARG A 361 21.40 12.91 -11.99
C ARG A 361 21.09 13.68 -13.29
N PRO A 362 22.06 13.76 -14.23
CA PRO A 362 21.93 14.53 -15.47
C PRO A 362 20.97 13.95 -16.53
N ARG A 363 20.17 12.93 -16.21
CA ARG A 363 19.31 12.24 -17.19
C ARG A 363 17.81 12.29 -16.89
N GLY A 364 17.36 12.69 -15.69
CA GLY A 364 15.92 12.88 -15.41
C GLY A 364 15.50 14.34 -15.59
N GLY A 365 14.29 14.59 -16.12
CA GLY A 365 13.72 15.94 -16.17
C GLY A 365 13.70 16.61 -14.78
N ALA A 366 13.82 17.94 -14.72
CA ALA A 366 13.77 18.67 -13.47
C ALA A 366 12.32 18.77 -12.97
N SER A 367 12.06 18.42 -11.70
CA SER A 367 10.73 18.55 -11.11
C SER A 367 10.36 20.04 -10.92
N PRO A 368 9.16 20.48 -11.33
CA PRO A 368 8.69 21.85 -11.11
C PRO A 368 8.27 22.10 -9.65
N ILE A 369 8.06 21.02 -8.88
CA ILE A 369 7.55 21.02 -7.51
C ILE A 369 8.44 20.15 -6.61
N GLU A 370 9.77 20.21 -6.82
CA GLU A 370 10.76 19.54 -5.96
C GLU A 370 10.56 19.96 -4.49
N GLY A 371 10.41 18.98 -3.59
CA GLY A 371 10.13 19.21 -2.17
C GLY A 371 8.65 19.17 -1.79
N VAL A 372 7.75 18.91 -2.74
CA VAL A 372 6.31 18.72 -2.47
C VAL A 372 6.08 17.59 -1.46
N LYS A 373 5.21 17.83 -0.49
CA LYS A 373 4.78 16.83 0.51
C LYS A 373 3.67 15.96 -0.08
N PHE A 374 3.51 14.73 0.41
CA PHE A 374 2.51 13.83 -0.14
C PHE A 374 1.06 14.15 0.32
N ASN A 375 0.89 15.05 1.30
CA ASN A 375 -0.37 15.34 1.98
C ASN A 375 -1.55 15.56 1.02
N SER A 376 -1.35 16.35 -0.04
CA SER A 376 -2.40 16.67 -1.01
C SER A 376 -2.77 15.49 -1.93
N PHE A 377 -1.89 14.48 -2.06
CA PHE A 377 -2.13 13.27 -2.84
C PHE A 377 -2.72 12.12 -2.02
N ARG A 378 -2.53 12.09 -0.70
CA ARG A 378 -3.12 11.09 0.22
C ARG A 378 -4.61 10.92 0.06
N PRO A 379 -5.44 11.97 0.13
CA PRO A 379 -6.88 11.81 0.02
C PRO A 379 -7.32 11.30 -1.34
N LEU A 380 -6.51 11.52 -2.38
CA LEU A 380 -6.77 11.01 -3.73
C LEU A 380 -6.43 9.53 -3.88
N GLY A 381 -5.82 8.88 -2.88
CA GLY A 381 -5.48 7.46 -2.88
C GLY A 381 -4.23 7.09 -3.70
N PHE A 382 -3.39 8.06 -4.07
CA PHE A 382 -2.24 7.85 -4.97
C PHE A 382 -1.18 6.87 -4.41
N ALA A 383 -1.17 6.64 -3.09
CA ALA A 383 -0.32 5.61 -2.48
C ALA A 383 -0.84 4.17 -2.68
N PHE A 384 -2.06 3.99 -3.16
CA PHE A 384 -2.74 2.69 -3.26
C PHE A 384 -3.03 2.26 -4.69
N TRP A 385 -3.24 3.22 -5.59
CA TRP A 385 -3.71 2.95 -6.94
C TRP A 385 -2.73 2.20 -7.82
N GLU A 386 -3.29 1.27 -8.60
CA GLU A 386 -2.57 0.54 -9.65
C GLU A 386 -2.29 1.40 -10.87
N MET A 387 -1.37 0.93 -11.72
CA MET A 387 -0.94 1.66 -12.90
C MET A 387 -2.11 1.91 -13.85
N TRP A 388 -2.97 0.90 -14.00
CA TRP A 388 -4.21 1.01 -14.77
C TRP A 388 -5.09 2.17 -14.29
N ARG A 389 -5.38 2.26 -12.98
CA ARG A 389 -6.22 3.32 -12.44
C ARG A 389 -5.54 4.67 -12.60
N MET A 390 -4.26 4.77 -12.26
CA MET A 390 -3.49 6.00 -12.43
C MET A 390 -3.47 6.48 -13.90
N TYR A 391 -3.37 5.56 -14.86
CA TYR A 391 -3.48 5.86 -16.29
C TYR A 391 -4.88 6.38 -16.66
N LEU A 392 -5.94 5.72 -16.20
CA LEU A 392 -7.33 6.16 -16.45
C LEU A 392 -7.67 7.49 -15.79
N LEU A 393 -7.00 7.83 -14.68
CA LEU A 393 -7.07 9.14 -14.04
C LEU A 393 -6.24 10.21 -14.79
N GLY A 394 -5.50 9.84 -15.83
CA GLY A 394 -4.66 10.77 -16.59
C GLY A 394 -3.38 11.19 -15.84
N VAL A 395 -2.93 10.45 -14.83
CA VAL A 395 -1.76 10.83 -14.02
C VAL A 395 -0.59 9.85 -14.16
N HIS A 396 -0.64 8.96 -15.17
CA HIS A 396 0.42 7.99 -15.48
C HIS A 396 0.42 7.58 -16.96
N SER A 397 1.56 7.10 -17.44
CA SER A 397 1.79 6.57 -18.81
C SER A 397 1.03 5.27 -19.11
N PRO A 398 0.60 5.03 -20.36
CA PRO A 398 0.04 3.75 -20.80
C PRO A 398 1.10 2.63 -20.83
N ILE A 399 0.64 1.37 -20.91
CA ILE A 399 1.53 0.21 -21.10
C ILE A 399 2.39 0.37 -22.35
N GLY A 400 3.69 0.14 -22.18
CA GLY A 400 4.65 0.05 -23.29
C GLY A 400 5.50 1.31 -23.49
N ASP A 401 5.09 2.42 -22.89
CA ASP A 401 5.83 3.69 -22.90
C ASP A 401 6.77 3.84 -21.69
N HIS A 402 6.90 2.80 -20.85
CA HIS A 402 7.65 2.79 -19.58
C HIS A 402 9.17 2.79 -19.72
N TRP A 403 9.72 3.51 -20.69
CA TRP A 403 11.08 3.98 -20.53
C TRP A 403 11.04 5.02 -19.41
N LEU A 404 11.71 4.70 -18.30
CA LEU A 404 12.15 5.50 -17.13
C LEU A 404 12.24 7.04 -17.24
N MET A 405 12.24 7.59 -18.45
CA MET A 405 12.39 8.99 -18.80
C MET A 405 11.06 9.65 -19.24
N ASN A 406 10.00 8.86 -19.51
CA ASN A 406 8.73 9.36 -20.06
C ASN A 406 7.72 9.76 -18.97
N ASP A 407 7.88 9.30 -17.73
CA ASP A 407 6.95 9.62 -16.65
C ASP A 407 7.06 11.09 -16.18
N THR A 408 8.14 11.80 -16.53
CA THR A 408 8.26 13.25 -16.28
C THR A 408 7.23 14.06 -17.08
N LYS A 409 6.65 13.49 -18.14
CA LYS A 409 5.52 14.10 -18.87
C LYS A 409 4.30 14.31 -17.99
N TYR A 410 4.13 13.47 -16.96
CA TYR A 410 3.01 13.55 -16.03
C TYR A 410 3.27 14.46 -14.83
N PHE A 411 4.46 15.07 -14.72
CA PHE A 411 4.71 16.05 -13.65
C PHE A 411 3.75 17.23 -13.72
N TYR A 412 3.34 17.65 -14.92
CA TYR A 412 2.36 18.71 -15.08
C TYR A 412 0.97 18.29 -14.57
N ALA A 413 0.55 17.05 -14.86
CA ALA A 413 -0.69 16.49 -14.32
C ALA A 413 -0.65 16.44 -12.79
N TRP A 414 0.48 16.05 -12.19
CA TRP A 414 0.65 16.02 -10.74
C TRP A 414 0.72 17.42 -10.10
N GLU A 415 1.34 18.39 -10.77
CA GLU A 415 1.30 19.79 -10.33
C GLU A 415 -0.14 20.32 -10.35
N SER A 416 -0.90 20.01 -11.40
CA SER A 416 -2.24 20.57 -11.63
C SER A 416 -3.31 20.12 -10.63
N VAL A 417 -3.09 19.00 -9.93
CA VAL A 417 -4.03 18.51 -8.91
C VAL A 417 -3.76 19.10 -7.53
N LEU A 418 -2.66 19.84 -7.36
CA LEU A 418 -2.34 20.50 -6.10
C LEU A 418 -3.13 21.81 -5.95
N PRO A 419 -3.40 22.24 -4.70
CA PRO A 419 -3.90 23.57 -4.42
C PRO A 419 -2.98 24.65 -5.04
N PRO A 420 -3.51 25.67 -5.73
CA PRO A 420 -2.69 26.70 -6.39
C PRO A 420 -1.71 27.40 -5.45
N ASP A 421 -2.14 27.64 -4.20
CA ASP A 421 -1.35 28.30 -3.17
C ASP A 421 -0.15 27.45 -2.75
N GLU A 422 -0.32 26.12 -2.69
CA GLU A 422 0.75 25.18 -2.39
C GLU A 422 1.79 25.18 -3.53
N VAL A 423 1.34 25.13 -4.79
CA VAL A 423 2.21 25.19 -5.96
C VAL A 423 3.01 26.49 -5.97
N ALA A 424 2.34 27.63 -5.74
CA ALA A 424 2.98 28.94 -5.70
C ALA A 424 4.05 29.01 -4.59
N GLY A 425 3.74 28.52 -3.39
CA GLY A 425 4.67 28.45 -2.27
C GLY A 425 5.91 27.60 -2.57
N ILE A 426 5.73 26.40 -3.14
CA ILE A 426 6.83 25.52 -3.52
C ILE A 426 7.74 26.19 -4.55
N LYS A 427 7.15 26.74 -5.63
CA LYS A 427 7.91 27.40 -6.69
C LYS A 427 8.65 28.65 -6.21
N ALA A 428 8.07 29.43 -5.29
CA ALA A 428 8.74 30.56 -4.65
C ALA A 428 9.95 30.09 -3.81
N GLY A 429 9.79 29.02 -3.03
CA GLY A 429 10.89 28.40 -2.28
C GLY A 429 12.03 27.90 -3.16
N LEU A 430 11.71 27.28 -4.31
CA LEU A 430 12.70 26.83 -5.29
C LEU A 430 13.48 27.99 -5.92
N ARG A 431 12.78 29.10 -6.24
CA ARG A 431 13.42 30.32 -6.74
C ARG A 431 14.38 30.92 -5.71
N HIS A 432 13.95 31.04 -4.47
CA HIS A 432 14.79 31.55 -3.38
C HIS A 432 16.02 30.67 -3.12
N LYS A 433 15.84 29.35 -3.03
CA LYS A 433 16.95 28.39 -2.88
C LYS A 433 17.97 28.53 -4.01
N PHE A 434 17.49 28.65 -5.25
CA PHE A 434 18.36 28.81 -6.40
C PHE A 434 19.14 30.14 -6.39
N GLN A 435 18.50 31.25 -5.98
CA GLN A 435 19.19 32.53 -5.82
C GLN A 435 20.31 32.44 -4.79
N LYS A 436 20.05 31.81 -3.64
CA LYS A 436 21.06 31.57 -2.60
C LYS A 436 22.24 30.73 -3.12
N GLU A 437 21.97 29.63 -3.83
CA GLU A 437 23.02 28.81 -4.45
C GLU A 437 23.85 29.59 -5.48
N LEU A 438 23.24 30.53 -6.22
CA LEU A 438 23.94 31.37 -7.18
C LEU A 438 24.84 32.40 -6.48
N GLU A 439 24.38 32.97 -5.37
CA GLU A 439 25.14 33.91 -4.55
C GLU A 439 26.33 33.21 -3.87
N GLU A 440 26.12 32.04 -3.28
CA GLU A 440 27.19 31.21 -2.70
C GLU A 440 28.26 30.88 -3.76
N ARG A 441 27.86 30.43 -4.95
CA ARG A 441 28.81 30.18 -6.06
C ARG A 441 29.55 31.43 -6.53
N ARG A 442 28.89 32.59 -6.53
CA ARG A 442 29.53 33.88 -6.87
C ARG A 442 30.52 34.31 -5.79
N GLN A 443 30.24 34.02 -4.52
CA GLN A 443 31.15 34.27 -3.40
C GLN A 443 32.36 33.33 -3.44
N GLU A 444 32.15 32.04 -3.74
CA GLU A 444 33.23 31.04 -3.92
C GLU A 444 34.11 31.32 -5.14
N ALA A 445 33.54 31.91 -6.20
CA ALA A 445 34.27 32.28 -7.42
C ALA A 445 34.99 33.64 -7.33
N ARG A 446 34.78 34.43 -6.27
CA ARG A 446 35.62 35.60 -5.99
C ARG A 446 36.98 35.08 -5.50
N PRO A 447 38.08 35.40 -6.19
CA PRO A 447 39.34 34.68 -6.02
C PRO A 447 39.98 34.91 -4.64
N ARG A 448 40.69 33.88 -4.17
CA ARG A 448 41.84 33.96 -3.26
C ARG A 448 43.00 34.77 -3.89
N ASN A 449 42.71 35.97 -4.41
CA ASN A 449 43.71 36.91 -4.97
C ASN A 449 43.91 38.11 -4.05
N GLN A 450 43.85 37.87 -2.74
CA GLN A 450 44.31 38.78 -1.69
C GLN A 450 45.04 37.96 -0.62
N GLU A 451 46.14 37.31 -1.01
CA GLU A 451 47.26 37.00 -0.13
C GLU A 451 48.56 37.30 -0.86
#